data_AF-A0A7Y5F271-F1
#
_entry.id   AF-A0A7Y5F271-F1
#
_cell.length_a   1.000
_cell.length_b   1.000
_cell.length_c   1.000
_cell.angle_alpha   90.00
_cell.angle_beta   90.00
_cell.angle_gamma   90.00
#
_symmetry.space_group_name_H-M   'P 1'
#
loop_
_entity.id
_entity.type
_entity.pdbx_description
1 polymer ?
#
loop_
_entity_poly.entity_id
_entity_poly.type
_entity_poly.pdbx_seq_one_letter_code
_entity_poly.pdbx_strand_id
1 'polypeptide(L)'
;MDEEKMMILNMVADGKISVEQAEKLLLALDSKAAPQPSNVWNAPDTPDLEGLETIVEPADPPRAPRPPMAARIAHVPHVPPVPHVAHIAPMPPRPPRPPRPPREPREPHGERSYVRFHPSHFHRFTPEDLAEMQALGLEDLRDHDLADLSRHGVTMEYIRKMRQAGLEDLNSDDLSRLRNHDVRPEYVKALREVGFNDLDVHEIIRLHDHDVHPDFIRKMGELGFTDLDARDVIRLSDHDVSPAYVKAIRDLGYPDLDLDDIIRLANHDVRPEYVQVMRELGYKDLTLDDIIRLGNHDISPRLVQEMRELGFDDIDVDELVKLGNHDVSPAFVKEIRELGYDDIDLEDLIQFSNHDVSPDFIREMRELGVGDLSFDDLIQMSIHDVRPGFVKELRDLGLTDFDVDDLVQLNIHNVRPSVIRDLRELGFTDFEVDDLVQFGIHNVSARFVHDMTTLFDHLTPDDIVQMRLHGISRRFVEKLREKGFDSTDPDEVIQMRIRGFEGNWA
;
A
#
# COMPACT_ATOMS: atom_id res chain seq x y z
N MET A 1 27.07 -3.88 8.30
CA MET A 1 27.03 -3.69 6.84
C MET A 1 27.52 -5.00 6.24
N ASP A 2 26.72 -5.63 5.37
CA ASP A 2 27.03 -6.96 4.82
C ASP A 2 28.28 -6.90 3.93
N GLU A 3 29.12 -7.93 3.99
CA GLU A 3 30.41 -8.02 3.29
C GLU A 3 30.28 -7.79 1.77
N GLU A 4 29.14 -8.19 1.21
CA GLU A 4 28.79 -8.04 -0.21
C GLU A 4 28.51 -6.57 -0.61
N LYS A 5 27.91 -5.77 0.28
CA LYS A 5 27.66 -4.33 0.03
C LYS A 5 28.96 -3.55 0.03
N MET A 6 29.90 -3.89 0.92
CA MET A 6 31.24 -3.28 0.94
C MET A 6 32.06 -3.64 -0.30
N MET A 7 31.90 -4.84 -0.84
CA MET A 7 32.58 -5.24 -2.08
C MET A 7 32.09 -4.42 -3.28
N ILE A 8 30.79 -4.15 -3.38
CA ILE A 8 30.21 -3.30 -4.43
C ILE A 8 30.71 -1.86 -4.31
N LEU A 9 30.74 -1.29 -3.10
CA LEU A 9 31.25 0.07 -2.88
C LEU A 9 32.75 0.19 -3.24
N ASN A 10 33.55 -0.82 -2.93
CA ASN A 10 34.96 -0.84 -3.34
C ASN A 10 35.11 -0.96 -4.87
N MET A 11 34.20 -1.65 -5.57
CA MET A 11 34.23 -1.71 -7.03
C MET A 11 33.87 -0.37 -7.68
N VAL A 12 33.01 0.44 -7.05
CA VAL A 12 32.76 1.83 -7.47
C VAL A 12 34.00 2.70 -7.23
N ALA A 13 34.61 2.60 -6.05
CA ALA A 13 35.81 3.37 -5.70
C ALA A 13 37.00 3.04 -6.61
N ASP A 14 37.12 1.78 -7.05
CA ASP A 14 38.13 1.33 -8.01
C ASP A 14 37.78 1.64 -9.48
N GLY A 15 36.61 2.23 -9.75
CA GLY A 15 36.13 2.54 -11.10
C GLY A 15 35.82 1.30 -11.95
N LYS A 16 35.63 0.13 -11.34
CA LYS A 16 35.35 -1.14 -12.04
C LYS A 16 33.90 -1.24 -12.50
N ILE A 17 33.00 -0.51 -11.85
CA ILE A 17 31.57 -0.42 -12.17
C ILE A 17 31.10 1.03 -12.03
N SER A 18 30.07 1.41 -12.77
CA SER A 18 29.41 2.71 -12.61
C SER A 18 28.54 2.74 -11.34
N VAL A 19 28.18 3.94 -10.90
CA VAL A 19 27.25 4.15 -9.77
C VAL A 19 25.90 3.45 -10.06
N GLU A 20 25.37 3.58 -11.28
CA GLU A 20 24.13 2.91 -11.70
C GLU A 20 24.22 1.38 -11.68
N GLN A 21 25.39 0.81 -11.99
CA GLN A 21 25.62 -0.64 -11.90
C GLN A 21 25.70 -1.11 -10.45
N ALA A 22 26.28 -0.30 -9.57
CA ALA A 22 26.31 -0.58 -8.14
C ALA A 22 24.92 -0.55 -7.51
N GLU A 23 24.08 0.42 -7.89
CA GLU A 23 22.68 0.49 -7.44
C GLU A 23 21.89 -0.76 -7.82
N LYS A 24 22.01 -1.24 -9.06
CA LYS A 24 21.37 -2.48 -9.51
C LYS A 24 21.83 -3.71 -8.73
N LEU A 25 23.12 -3.79 -8.38
CA LEU A 25 23.66 -4.90 -7.59
C LEU A 25 23.22 -4.84 -6.12
N LEU A 26 23.16 -3.65 -5.53
CA LEU A 26 22.67 -3.45 -4.17
C LEU A 26 21.17 -3.78 -4.07
N LEU A 27 20.37 -3.37 -5.07
CA LEU A 27 18.94 -3.69 -5.15
C LEU A 27 18.71 -5.21 -5.28
N ALA A 28 19.53 -5.89 -6.08
CA ALA A 28 19.47 -7.34 -6.23
C ALA A 28 19.87 -8.09 -4.95
N LEU A 29 20.80 -7.55 -4.15
CA LEU A 29 21.16 -8.12 -2.84
C LEU A 29 19.99 -8.04 -1.86
N ASP A 30 19.29 -6.91 -1.81
CA ASP A 30 18.15 -6.72 -0.91
C ASP A 30 16.94 -7.57 -1.31
N SER A 31 16.75 -7.86 -2.60
CA SER A 31 15.70 -8.76 -3.10
C SER A 31 15.89 -10.24 -2.71
N LYS A 32 17.12 -10.68 -2.42
CA LYS A 32 17.43 -12.06 -1.98
C LYS A 32 17.21 -12.26 -0.48
N ALA A 33 16.99 -11.19 0.28
CA ALA A 33 16.81 -11.19 1.73
C ALA A 33 15.34 -11.21 2.18
N ALA A 34 14.38 -11.48 1.28
CA ALA A 34 12.98 -11.59 1.66
C ALA A 34 12.73 -12.88 2.49
N PRO A 35 12.18 -12.78 3.72
CA PRO A 35 11.95 -13.95 4.55
C PRO A 35 10.69 -14.72 4.12
N GLN A 36 10.79 -16.06 4.16
CA GLN A 36 9.63 -16.97 4.12
C GLN A 36 8.79 -16.81 5.41
N PRO A 37 7.45 -16.96 5.38
CA PRO A 37 6.63 -16.81 6.56
C PRO A 37 6.71 -18.07 7.43
N SER A 38 7.37 -17.99 8.58
CA SER A 38 7.31 -19.04 9.61
C SER A 38 6.77 -18.50 10.94
N ASN A 39 5.67 -19.11 11.36
CA ASN A 39 5.13 -19.11 12.71
C ASN A 39 6.21 -19.46 13.76
N VAL A 40 5.92 -19.08 15.01
CA VAL A 40 6.56 -19.47 16.28
C VAL A 40 7.59 -18.46 16.80
N TRP A 41 7.16 -17.65 17.77
CA TRP A 41 8.02 -16.92 18.69
C TRP A 41 8.68 -17.90 19.67
N ASN A 42 10.01 -17.94 19.68
CA ASN A 42 10.84 -18.40 20.80
C ASN A 42 12.10 -17.54 20.84
N ALA A 43 12.29 -16.80 21.94
CA ALA A 43 13.49 -16.01 22.19
C ALA A 43 14.60 -16.88 22.83
N PRO A 44 15.89 -16.64 22.55
CA PRO A 44 16.97 -17.05 23.41
C PRO A 44 17.61 -15.87 24.17
N ASP A 45 18.05 -16.21 25.38
CA ASP A 45 18.65 -15.44 26.45
C ASP A 45 19.75 -14.40 26.07
N THR A 46 19.65 -13.21 26.65
CA THR A 46 20.76 -12.23 26.80
C THR A 46 21.26 -12.22 28.25
N PRO A 47 22.59 -12.15 28.50
CA PRO A 47 23.13 -12.05 29.85
C PRO A 47 23.13 -10.61 30.40
N ASP A 48 23.13 -10.55 31.74
CA ASP A 48 22.98 -9.38 32.62
C ASP A 48 23.85 -8.16 32.31
N LEU A 49 23.21 -6.98 32.36
CA LEU A 49 23.83 -5.70 32.69
C LEU A 49 22.92 -4.96 33.70
N GLU A 50 23.19 -5.17 34.98
CA GLU A 50 22.69 -4.33 36.08
C GLU A 50 23.32 -2.93 35.98
N GLY A 51 22.49 -1.89 36.12
CA GLY A 51 22.97 -0.58 36.58
C GLY A 51 22.82 0.60 35.62
N LEU A 52 21.62 0.87 35.13
CA LEU A 52 21.21 2.24 34.77
C LEU A 52 19.80 2.50 35.30
N GLU A 53 19.71 3.49 36.19
CA GLU A 53 18.46 4.00 36.75
C GLU A 53 17.55 4.52 35.63
N THR A 54 16.29 4.16 35.75
CA THR A 54 15.20 4.40 34.80
C THR A 54 14.96 5.89 34.58
N ILE A 55 15.21 6.35 33.35
CA ILE A 55 14.52 7.53 32.80
C ILE A 55 13.17 7.01 32.28
N VAL A 56 12.08 7.46 32.89
CA VAL A 56 10.72 7.21 32.40
C VAL A 56 10.53 8.09 31.15
N GLU A 57 10.49 7.48 29.97
CA GLU A 57 9.99 8.15 28.76
C GLU A 57 8.47 8.40 28.90
N PRO A 58 7.95 9.58 28.56
CA PRO A 58 6.52 9.78 28.45
C PRO A 58 5.98 9.00 27.24
N ALA A 59 4.85 8.32 27.45
CA ALA A 59 4.14 7.56 26.43
C ALA A 59 3.75 8.43 25.22
N ASP A 60 3.96 7.88 24.02
CA ASP A 60 3.44 8.44 22.78
C ASP A 60 1.93 8.70 22.88
N PRO A 61 1.43 9.89 22.49
CA PRO A 61 -0.01 10.08 22.36
C PRO A 61 -0.57 9.18 21.25
N PRO A 62 -1.82 8.71 21.37
CA PRO A 62 -2.41 7.80 20.40
C PRO A 62 -2.45 8.44 19.01
N ARG A 63 -1.94 7.71 18.01
CA ARG A 63 -2.09 8.04 16.58
C ARG A 63 -3.56 8.28 16.27
N ALA A 64 -3.87 9.44 15.69
CA ALA A 64 -5.21 9.76 15.21
C ALA A 64 -5.68 8.70 14.18
N PRO A 65 -6.96 8.30 14.21
CA PRO A 65 -7.50 7.41 13.19
C PRO A 65 -7.45 8.08 11.82
N ARG A 66 -7.03 7.32 10.80
CA ARG A 66 -7.07 7.75 9.40
C ARG A 66 -8.48 8.22 9.03
N PRO A 67 -8.64 9.34 8.31
CA PRO A 67 -9.95 9.71 7.78
C PRO A 67 -10.44 8.63 6.80
N PRO A 68 -11.75 8.33 6.76
CA PRO A 68 -12.27 7.35 5.80
C PRO A 68 -12.10 7.90 4.38
N MET A 69 -11.62 7.05 3.47
CA MET A 69 -11.63 7.33 2.04
C MET A 69 -13.07 7.63 1.59
N ALA A 70 -13.24 8.70 0.81
CA ALA A 70 -14.52 9.07 0.25
C ALA A 70 -15.06 7.92 -0.62
N ALA A 71 -16.13 7.28 -0.17
CA ALA A 71 -16.82 6.23 -0.91
C ALA A 71 -17.42 6.83 -2.20
N ARG A 72 -16.98 6.31 -3.36
CA ARG A 72 -17.66 6.54 -4.64
C ARG A 72 -19.11 6.05 -4.52
N ILE A 73 -20.05 6.96 -4.73
CA ILE A 73 -21.50 6.66 -4.71
C ILE A 73 -21.84 5.86 -5.97
N ALA A 74 -22.01 4.55 -5.81
CA ALA A 74 -22.76 3.74 -6.78
C ALA A 74 -24.25 4.09 -6.65
N HIS A 75 -24.88 4.41 -7.78
CA HIS A 75 -26.29 4.77 -7.86
C HIS A 75 -27.17 3.52 -7.60
N VAL A 76 -27.74 3.42 -6.40
CA VAL A 76 -28.73 2.40 -6.03
C VAL A 76 -30.13 3.04 -6.09
N PRO A 77 -31.13 2.45 -6.78
CA PRO A 77 -32.47 3.03 -6.83
C PRO A 77 -33.15 3.01 -5.45
N HIS A 78 -33.78 4.14 -5.12
CA HIS A 78 -34.38 4.50 -3.84
C HIS A 78 -35.61 3.62 -3.49
N VAL A 79 -35.58 2.97 -2.33
CA VAL A 79 -36.74 2.34 -1.67
C VAL A 79 -37.24 3.29 -0.57
N PRO A 80 -38.53 3.64 -0.51
CA PRO A 80 -39.02 4.60 0.48
C PRO A 80 -38.99 4.03 1.91
N PRO A 81 -38.78 4.87 2.94
CA PRO A 81 -38.63 4.42 4.32
C PRO A 81 -39.97 3.98 4.93
N VAL A 82 -39.92 2.87 5.68
CA VAL A 82 -41.03 2.34 6.48
C VAL A 82 -41.12 3.14 7.80
N PRO A 83 -42.31 3.59 8.25
CA PRO A 83 -42.40 4.41 9.46
C PRO A 83 -42.15 3.59 10.73
N HIS A 84 -41.41 4.18 11.67
CA HIS A 84 -41.10 3.62 12.98
C HIS A 84 -42.38 3.32 13.79
N VAL A 85 -42.55 2.05 14.20
CA VAL A 85 -43.61 1.61 15.13
C VAL A 85 -43.05 1.66 16.55
N ALA A 86 -43.81 2.31 17.44
CA ALA A 86 -43.52 2.48 18.85
C ALA A 86 -43.30 1.15 19.60
N HIS A 87 -42.44 1.19 20.61
CA HIS A 87 -42.12 0.08 21.52
C HIS A 87 -43.38 -0.62 22.06
N ILE A 88 -43.54 -1.90 21.73
CA ILE A 88 -44.55 -2.80 22.30
C ILE A 88 -43.92 -3.51 23.50
N ALA A 89 -44.56 -3.40 24.67
CA ALA A 89 -44.16 -4.09 25.90
C ALA A 89 -44.12 -5.63 25.73
N PRO A 90 -43.28 -6.36 26.49
CA PRO A 90 -43.16 -7.82 26.36
C PRO A 90 -44.46 -8.54 26.70
N MET A 91 -44.85 -9.50 25.84
CA MET A 91 -46.04 -10.34 26.03
C MET A 91 -45.87 -11.33 27.20
N PRO A 92 -46.95 -11.66 27.94
CA PRO A 92 -46.92 -12.71 28.96
C PRO A 92 -46.74 -14.11 28.35
N PRO A 93 -46.19 -15.09 29.12
CA PRO A 93 -45.93 -16.44 28.62
C PRO A 93 -47.23 -17.19 28.26
N ARG A 94 -47.15 -18.00 27.20
CA ARG A 94 -48.26 -18.82 26.71
C ARG A 94 -48.64 -19.93 27.71
N PRO A 95 -49.93 -20.28 27.86
CA PRO A 95 -50.34 -21.41 28.68
C PRO A 95 -49.88 -22.76 28.09
N PRO A 96 -49.71 -23.79 28.94
CA PRO A 96 -49.23 -25.10 28.51
C PRO A 96 -50.24 -25.83 27.61
N ARG A 97 -49.72 -26.61 26.65
CA ARG A 97 -50.52 -27.39 25.70
C ARG A 97 -51.24 -28.56 26.40
N PRO A 98 -52.46 -28.94 25.96
CA PRO A 98 -53.15 -30.13 26.47
C PRO A 98 -52.43 -31.43 26.04
N PRO A 99 -52.58 -32.53 26.82
CA PRO A 99 -51.92 -33.80 26.54
C PRO A 99 -52.46 -34.47 25.26
N ARG A 100 -51.56 -35.18 24.55
CA ARG A 100 -51.88 -35.94 23.33
C ARG A 100 -52.80 -37.14 23.64
N PRO A 101 -53.73 -37.50 22.73
CA PRO A 101 -54.51 -38.72 22.87
C PRO A 101 -53.65 -39.99 22.74
N PRO A 102 -54.08 -41.15 23.29
CA PRO A 102 -53.33 -42.40 23.24
C PRO A 102 -53.13 -42.90 21.82
N ARG A 103 -51.96 -43.47 21.54
CA ARG A 103 -51.64 -44.16 20.27
C ARG A 103 -52.40 -45.47 20.18
N GLU A 104 -52.98 -45.76 19.01
CA GLU A 104 -53.57 -47.06 18.69
C GLU A 104 -52.51 -48.20 18.75
N PRO A 105 -52.91 -49.43 19.12
CA PRO A 105 -52.00 -50.56 19.19
C PRO A 105 -51.46 -50.95 17.81
N ARG A 106 -50.15 -51.21 17.72
CA ARG A 106 -49.51 -51.80 16.54
C ARG A 106 -49.93 -53.26 16.37
N GLU A 107 -50.36 -53.63 15.17
CA GLU A 107 -50.56 -55.04 14.80
C GLU A 107 -49.24 -55.85 14.88
N PRO A 108 -49.30 -57.14 15.25
CA PRO A 108 -48.11 -57.96 15.39
C PRO A 108 -47.50 -58.30 14.03
N HIS A 109 -46.17 -58.15 13.94
CA HIS A 109 -45.37 -58.53 12.77
C HIS A 109 -45.54 -60.01 12.43
N GLY A 110 -46.21 -60.28 11.31
CA GLY A 110 -46.07 -61.55 10.60
C GLY A 110 -44.64 -61.74 10.11
N GLU A 111 -44.22 -63.02 10.08
CA GLU A 111 -42.91 -63.50 9.68
C GLU A 111 -42.30 -62.70 8.52
N ARG A 112 -41.25 -61.91 8.83
CA ARG A 112 -40.40 -61.32 7.80
C ARG A 112 -39.65 -62.46 7.15
N SER A 113 -40.17 -62.93 6.02
CA SER A 113 -39.35 -63.58 5.01
C SER A 113 -38.13 -62.67 4.78
N TYR A 114 -36.93 -63.23 4.92
CA TYR A 114 -35.73 -62.60 4.38
C TYR A 114 -35.93 -62.54 2.87
N VAL A 115 -36.52 -61.45 2.36
CA VAL A 115 -36.38 -61.08 0.96
C VAL A 115 -34.89 -60.96 0.76
N ARG A 116 -34.32 -61.90 0.01
CA ARG A 116 -32.96 -61.84 -0.48
C ARG A 116 -32.86 -60.52 -1.24
N PHE A 117 -32.22 -59.51 -0.64
CA PHE A 117 -32.05 -58.20 -1.25
C PHE A 117 -31.39 -58.39 -2.62
N HIS A 118 -32.12 -58.08 -3.68
CA HIS A 118 -31.58 -58.12 -5.04
C HIS A 118 -30.73 -56.85 -5.27
N PRO A 119 -29.54 -56.94 -5.87
CA PRO A 119 -28.65 -55.79 -6.12
C PRO A 119 -29.30 -54.65 -6.92
N SER A 120 -30.32 -54.95 -7.72
CA SER A 120 -31.07 -54.01 -8.56
C SER A 120 -31.89 -52.94 -7.79
N HIS A 121 -31.84 -52.90 -6.47
CA HIS A 121 -32.50 -51.88 -5.64
C HIS A 121 -31.61 -50.69 -5.27
N PHE A 122 -30.32 -50.70 -5.61
CA PHE A 122 -29.37 -49.65 -5.22
C PHE A 122 -29.08 -48.61 -6.30
N HIS A 123 -29.55 -48.84 -7.54
CA HIS A 123 -29.34 -47.93 -8.66
C HIS A 123 -30.57 -47.87 -9.58
N ARG A 124 -30.61 -46.84 -10.42
CA ARG A 124 -31.76 -46.56 -11.32
C ARG A 124 -31.82 -47.36 -12.63
N PHE A 125 -30.75 -48.07 -12.98
CA PHE A 125 -30.60 -48.72 -14.29
C PHE A 125 -31.32 -50.07 -14.38
N THR A 126 -32.06 -50.27 -15.48
CA THR A 126 -32.76 -51.51 -15.84
C THR A 126 -31.82 -52.51 -16.52
N PRO A 127 -32.16 -53.82 -16.60
CA PRO A 127 -31.39 -54.78 -17.39
C PRO A 127 -31.18 -54.35 -18.85
N GLU A 128 -32.16 -53.67 -19.44
CA GLU A 128 -32.07 -53.09 -20.78
C GLU A 128 -31.05 -51.95 -20.83
N ASP A 129 -31.04 -51.04 -19.83
CA ASP A 129 -30.02 -49.98 -19.73
C ASP A 129 -28.61 -50.59 -19.60
N LEU A 130 -28.44 -51.66 -18.82
CA LEU A 130 -27.14 -52.34 -18.66
C LEU A 130 -26.64 -52.96 -19.97
N ALA A 131 -27.55 -53.60 -20.73
CA ALA A 131 -27.21 -54.13 -22.05
C ALA A 131 -26.82 -53.01 -23.02
N GLU A 132 -27.48 -51.84 -22.93
CA GLU A 132 -27.13 -50.67 -23.75
C GLU A 132 -25.80 -50.05 -23.32
N MET A 133 -25.52 -49.93 -22.02
CA MET A 133 -24.21 -49.50 -21.51
C MET A 133 -23.08 -50.36 -22.04
N GLN A 134 -23.24 -51.69 -22.00
CA GLN A 134 -22.27 -52.63 -22.57
C GLN A 134 -22.08 -52.42 -24.08
N ALA A 135 -23.18 -52.23 -24.82
CA ALA A 135 -23.11 -51.94 -26.25
C ALA A 135 -22.42 -50.60 -26.57
N LEU A 136 -22.37 -49.66 -25.62
CA LEU A 136 -21.66 -48.37 -25.71
C LEU A 136 -20.26 -48.39 -25.08
N GLY A 137 -19.71 -49.60 -24.83
CA GLY A 137 -18.35 -49.80 -24.34
C GLY A 137 -18.14 -49.62 -22.84
N LEU A 138 -19.21 -49.46 -22.06
CA LEU A 138 -19.15 -49.51 -20.59
C LEU A 138 -19.26 -50.96 -20.13
N GLU A 139 -18.15 -51.69 -20.24
CA GLU A 139 -18.04 -53.08 -19.82
C GLU A 139 -17.66 -53.20 -18.33
N ASP A 140 -17.84 -54.39 -17.75
CA ASP A 140 -17.40 -54.74 -16.38
C ASP A 140 -17.90 -53.85 -15.23
N LEU A 141 -19.02 -53.15 -15.41
CA LEU A 141 -19.64 -52.34 -14.36
C LEU A 141 -20.09 -53.20 -13.17
N ARG A 142 -19.58 -52.88 -11.97
CA ARG A 142 -19.99 -53.50 -10.71
C ARG A 142 -21.16 -52.74 -10.09
N ASP A 143 -21.84 -53.36 -9.13
CA ASP A 143 -22.98 -52.75 -8.44
C ASP A 143 -22.66 -51.37 -7.85
N HIS A 144 -21.42 -51.13 -7.37
CA HIS A 144 -21.03 -49.81 -6.87
C HIS A 144 -20.83 -48.79 -7.99
N ASP A 145 -20.26 -49.18 -9.14
CA ASP A 145 -20.10 -48.29 -10.29
C ASP A 145 -21.48 -47.79 -10.76
N LEU A 146 -22.47 -48.68 -10.80
CA LEU A 146 -23.87 -48.35 -11.13
C LEU A 146 -24.56 -47.49 -10.07
N ALA A 147 -24.31 -47.76 -8.79
CA ALA A 147 -24.81 -46.95 -7.69
C ALA A 147 -24.22 -45.54 -7.74
N ASP A 148 -22.93 -45.39 -8.02
CA ASP A 148 -22.23 -44.11 -8.13
C ASP A 148 -22.74 -43.30 -9.32
N LEU A 149 -22.86 -43.91 -10.51
CA LEU A 149 -23.49 -43.28 -11.67
C LEU A 149 -24.89 -42.75 -11.32
N SER A 150 -25.71 -43.58 -10.66
CA SER A 150 -27.06 -43.20 -10.25
C SER A 150 -27.05 -42.06 -9.22
N ARG A 151 -26.12 -42.08 -8.26
CA ARG A 151 -25.99 -41.08 -7.18
C ARG A 151 -25.61 -39.70 -7.72
N HIS A 152 -24.73 -39.67 -8.71
CA HIS A 152 -24.31 -38.46 -9.41
C HIS A 152 -25.31 -38.03 -10.49
N GLY A 153 -26.46 -38.71 -10.60
CA GLY A 153 -27.53 -38.31 -11.51
C GLY A 153 -27.24 -38.60 -12.98
N VAL A 154 -26.31 -39.51 -13.28
CA VAL A 154 -26.07 -40.02 -14.62
C VAL A 154 -27.25 -40.89 -15.05
N THR A 155 -27.75 -40.67 -16.28
CA THR A 155 -28.86 -41.43 -16.87
C THR A 155 -28.40 -42.13 -18.14
N MET A 156 -29.11 -43.17 -18.57
CA MET A 156 -28.82 -43.83 -19.86
C MET A 156 -28.93 -42.84 -21.03
N GLU A 157 -29.89 -41.90 -20.95
CA GLU A 157 -30.02 -40.82 -21.94
C GLU A 157 -28.78 -39.90 -21.94
N TYR A 158 -28.24 -39.54 -20.77
CA TYR A 158 -27.03 -38.74 -20.67
C TYR A 158 -25.83 -39.48 -21.29
N ILE A 159 -25.62 -40.75 -20.96
CA ILE A 159 -24.55 -41.58 -21.53
C ILE A 159 -24.65 -41.60 -23.07
N ARG A 160 -25.85 -41.88 -23.59
CA ARG A 160 -26.10 -41.90 -25.05
C ARG A 160 -25.80 -40.55 -25.70
N LYS A 161 -26.26 -39.45 -25.11
CA LYS A 161 -26.04 -38.11 -25.65
C LYS A 161 -24.58 -37.68 -25.57
N MET A 162 -23.85 -38.03 -24.50
CA MET A 162 -22.41 -37.75 -24.39
C MET A 162 -21.60 -38.48 -25.46
N ARG A 163 -21.94 -39.76 -25.72
CA ARG A 163 -21.38 -40.52 -26.86
C ARG A 163 -21.69 -39.84 -28.19
N GLN A 164 -22.93 -39.43 -28.42
CA GLN A 164 -23.34 -38.70 -29.63
C GLN A 164 -22.70 -37.31 -29.75
N ALA A 165 -22.29 -36.69 -28.64
CA ALA A 165 -21.56 -35.44 -28.62
C ALA A 165 -20.06 -35.62 -28.95
N GLY A 166 -19.60 -36.86 -29.19
CA GLY A 166 -18.25 -37.17 -29.64
C GLY A 166 -17.29 -37.65 -28.55
N LEU A 167 -17.79 -37.93 -27.33
CA LEU A 167 -17.00 -38.56 -26.27
C LEU A 167 -17.24 -40.07 -26.28
N GLU A 168 -16.51 -40.77 -27.15
CA GLU A 168 -16.69 -42.21 -27.42
C GLU A 168 -16.05 -43.11 -26.36
N ASP A 169 -14.98 -42.65 -25.72
CA ASP A 169 -14.19 -43.40 -24.73
C ASP A 169 -14.37 -42.80 -23.32
N LEU A 170 -15.49 -43.10 -22.66
CA LEU A 170 -15.77 -42.67 -21.28
C LEU A 170 -15.96 -43.88 -20.40
N ASN A 171 -15.34 -43.89 -19.23
CA ASN A 171 -15.64 -44.88 -18.18
C ASN A 171 -16.73 -44.34 -17.22
N SER A 172 -17.12 -45.15 -16.22
CA SER A 172 -18.13 -44.78 -15.22
C SER A 172 -17.73 -43.59 -14.33
N ASP A 173 -16.44 -43.43 -14.04
CA ASP A 173 -15.89 -42.31 -13.28
C ASP A 173 -15.96 -41.02 -14.10
N ASP A 174 -15.54 -41.04 -15.37
CA ASP A 174 -15.59 -39.89 -16.27
C ASP A 174 -17.01 -39.33 -16.39
N LEU A 175 -18.00 -40.22 -16.62
CA LEU A 175 -19.42 -39.85 -16.70
C LEU A 175 -19.94 -39.25 -15.39
N SER A 176 -19.52 -39.80 -14.25
CA SER A 176 -19.88 -39.27 -12.93
C SER A 176 -19.26 -37.89 -12.71
N ARG A 177 -17.98 -37.70 -13.07
CA ARG A 177 -17.25 -36.44 -12.95
C ARG A 177 -17.85 -35.35 -13.84
N LEU A 178 -18.06 -35.62 -15.12
CA LEU A 178 -18.71 -34.69 -16.05
C LEU A 178 -20.08 -34.24 -15.51
N ARG A 179 -20.87 -35.19 -14.99
CA ARG A 179 -22.19 -34.88 -14.45
C ARG A 179 -22.14 -34.08 -13.15
N ASN A 180 -21.18 -34.37 -12.27
CA ASN A 180 -20.97 -33.63 -11.03
C ASN A 180 -20.59 -32.16 -11.25
N HIS A 181 -19.88 -31.89 -12.33
CA HIS A 181 -19.51 -30.54 -12.78
C HIS A 181 -20.56 -29.93 -13.73
N ASP A 182 -21.76 -30.51 -13.80
CA ASP A 182 -22.87 -30.04 -14.63
C ASP A 182 -22.58 -29.94 -16.14
N VAL A 183 -21.54 -30.61 -16.63
CA VAL A 183 -21.19 -30.66 -18.05
C VAL A 183 -22.30 -31.36 -18.84
N ARG A 184 -22.81 -30.66 -19.86
CA ARG A 184 -23.92 -31.14 -20.70
C ARG A 184 -23.43 -31.64 -22.07
N PRO A 185 -24.13 -32.61 -22.69
CA PRO A 185 -23.79 -33.06 -24.04
C PRO A 185 -23.79 -31.91 -25.08
N GLU A 186 -24.69 -30.94 -24.92
CA GLU A 186 -24.77 -29.78 -25.79
C GLU A 186 -23.53 -28.88 -25.69
N TYR A 187 -22.95 -28.75 -24.48
CA TYR A 187 -21.71 -28.00 -24.25
C TYR A 187 -20.52 -28.68 -24.94
N VAL A 188 -20.37 -29.99 -24.75
CA VAL A 188 -19.33 -30.81 -25.42
C VAL A 188 -19.43 -30.68 -26.93
N LYS A 189 -20.64 -30.85 -27.48
CA LYS A 189 -20.86 -30.73 -28.92
C LYS A 189 -20.48 -29.34 -29.43
N ALA A 190 -20.87 -28.30 -28.71
CA ALA A 190 -20.57 -26.91 -29.08
C ALA A 190 -19.06 -26.60 -29.00
N LEU A 191 -18.32 -27.13 -28.02
CA LEU A 191 -16.86 -27.01 -27.96
C LEU A 191 -16.19 -27.61 -29.21
N ARG A 192 -16.62 -28.79 -29.63
CA ARG A 192 -16.12 -29.45 -30.85
C ARG A 192 -16.43 -28.63 -32.11
N GLU A 193 -17.64 -28.08 -32.21
CA GLU A 193 -18.07 -27.23 -33.33
C GLU A 193 -17.21 -25.94 -33.47
N VAL A 194 -16.65 -25.43 -32.37
CA VAL A 194 -15.74 -24.28 -32.37
C VAL A 194 -14.25 -24.66 -32.43
N GLY A 195 -13.94 -25.93 -32.72
CA GLY A 195 -12.58 -26.39 -33.00
C GLY A 195 -11.89 -27.15 -31.87
N PHE A 196 -12.50 -27.21 -30.68
CA PHE A 196 -11.94 -27.88 -29.49
C PHE A 196 -12.30 -29.38 -29.53
N ASN A 197 -11.75 -30.09 -30.51
CA ASN A 197 -12.12 -31.47 -30.84
C ASN A 197 -11.35 -32.53 -30.05
N ASP A 198 -10.16 -32.19 -29.55
CA ASP A 198 -9.20 -33.11 -28.96
C ASP A 198 -9.00 -32.86 -27.46
N LEU A 199 -10.10 -32.53 -26.76
CA LEU A 199 -10.09 -32.30 -25.32
C LEU A 199 -10.30 -33.60 -24.54
N ASP A 200 -9.51 -33.78 -23.48
CA ASP A 200 -9.81 -34.81 -22.49
C ASP A 200 -10.96 -34.41 -21.55
N VAL A 201 -11.48 -35.37 -20.78
CA VAL A 201 -12.58 -35.16 -19.82
C VAL A 201 -12.23 -34.09 -18.80
N HIS A 202 -10.98 -34.03 -18.36
CA HIS A 202 -10.51 -33.07 -17.36
C HIS A 202 -10.43 -31.65 -17.95
N GLU A 203 -10.03 -31.48 -19.20
CA GLU A 203 -10.04 -30.21 -19.92
C GLU A 203 -11.45 -29.69 -20.15
N ILE A 204 -12.40 -30.54 -20.54
CA ILE A 204 -13.81 -30.15 -20.70
C ILE A 204 -14.38 -29.65 -19.38
N ILE A 205 -14.12 -30.38 -18.28
CA ILE A 205 -14.55 -29.97 -16.94
C ILE A 205 -13.92 -28.63 -16.57
N ARG A 206 -12.60 -28.47 -16.76
CA ARG A 206 -11.92 -27.20 -16.46
C ARG A 206 -12.50 -26.02 -17.24
N LEU A 207 -12.74 -26.18 -18.54
CA LEU A 207 -13.34 -25.12 -19.35
C LEU A 207 -14.72 -24.73 -18.80
N HIS A 208 -15.53 -25.71 -18.41
CA HIS A 208 -16.86 -25.46 -17.85
C HIS A 208 -16.79 -24.80 -16.47
N ASP A 209 -15.93 -25.28 -15.58
CA ASP A 209 -15.77 -24.75 -14.22
C ASP A 209 -15.23 -23.31 -14.20
N HIS A 210 -14.49 -22.92 -15.23
CA HIS A 210 -13.97 -21.56 -15.43
C HIS A 210 -14.88 -20.72 -16.34
N ASP A 211 -16.17 -21.10 -16.47
CA ASP A 211 -17.21 -20.37 -17.19
C ASP A 211 -16.92 -20.10 -18.69
N VAL A 212 -16.06 -20.91 -19.32
CA VAL A 212 -15.71 -20.75 -20.74
C VAL A 212 -16.87 -21.21 -21.63
N HIS A 213 -17.52 -20.27 -22.30
CA HIS A 213 -18.64 -20.55 -23.20
C HIS A 213 -18.17 -20.76 -24.67
N PRO A 214 -18.69 -21.72 -25.44
CA PRO A 214 -18.26 -21.93 -26.85
C PRO A 214 -18.45 -20.69 -27.74
N ASP A 215 -19.48 -19.88 -27.48
CA ASP A 215 -19.69 -18.60 -28.16
C ASP A 215 -18.56 -17.58 -27.90
N PHE A 216 -17.91 -17.64 -26.74
CA PHE A 216 -16.74 -16.82 -26.44
C PHE A 216 -15.59 -17.17 -27.38
N ILE A 217 -15.26 -18.47 -27.47
CA ILE A 217 -14.20 -19.00 -28.34
C ILE A 217 -14.46 -18.62 -29.80
N ARG A 218 -15.69 -18.85 -30.29
CA ARG A 218 -16.08 -18.47 -31.66
C ARG A 218 -15.86 -16.99 -31.95
N LYS A 219 -16.32 -16.11 -31.05
CA LYS A 219 -16.17 -14.65 -31.21
C LYS A 219 -14.71 -14.20 -31.11
N MET A 220 -13.90 -14.85 -30.28
CA MET A 220 -12.45 -14.61 -30.24
C MET A 220 -11.79 -15.02 -31.58
N GLY A 221 -12.22 -16.13 -32.17
CA GLY A 221 -11.81 -16.54 -33.52
C GLY A 221 -12.21 -15.55 -34.62
N GLU A 222 -13.41 -14.95 -34.53
CA GLU A 222 -13.86 -13.86 -35.43
C GLU A 222 -13.00 -12.59 -35.29
N LEU A 223 -12.39 -12.39 -34.12
CA LEU A 223 -11.38 -11.37 -33.87
C LEU A 223 -9.96 -11.86 -34.27
N GLY A 224 -9.81 -13.01 -34.92
CA GLY A 224 -8.51 -13.51 -35.39
C GLY A 224 -7.68 -14.26 -34.36
N PHE A 225 -8.17 -14.45 -33.12
CA PHE A 225 -7.56 -15.36 -32.15
C PHE A 225 -8.00 -16.80 -32.46
N THR A 226 -7.40 -17.36 -33.51
CA THR A 226 -7.79 -18.66 -34.08
C THR A 226 -6.96 -19.84 -33.57
N ASP A 227 -5.84 -19.57 -32.91
CA ASP A 227 -4.90 -20.57 -32.36
C ASP A 227 -4.85 -20.46 -30.84
N LEU A 228 -6.01 -20.63 -30.19
CA LEU A 228 -6.14 -20.63 -28.73
C LEU A 228 -6.33 -22.06 -28.23
N ASP A 229 -5.53 -22.45 -27.24
CA ASP A 229 -5.74 -23.72 -26.54
C ASP A 229 -6.72 -23.60 -25.35
N ALA A 230 -7.01 -24.71 -24.68
CA ALA A 230 -7.90 -24.73 -23.51
C ALA A 230 -7.37 -23.85 -22.36
N ARG A 231 -6.06 -23.77 -22.18
CA ARG A 231 -5.45 -22.94 -21.15
C ARG A 231 -5.60 -21.45 -21.48
N ASP A 232 -5.44 -21.07 -22.73
CA ASP A 232 -5.55 -19.67 -23.15
C ASP A 232 -6.96 -19.12 -22.96
N VAL A 233 -7.98 -19.87 -23.38
CA VAL A 233 -9.38 -19.44 -23.20
C VAL A 233 -9.80 -19.42 -21.73
N ILE A 234 -9.28 -20.33 -20.90
CA ILE A 234 -9.47 -20.28 -19.44
C ILE A 234 -8.84 -19.02 -18.87
N ARG A 235 -7.59 -18.72 -19.21
CA ARG A 235 -6.90 -17.50 -18.75
C ARG A 235 -7.68 -16.24 -19.11
N LEU A 236 -8.19 -16.15 -20.34
CA LEU A 236 -9.02 -15.00 -20.74
C LEU A 236 -10.30 -14.90 -19.91
N SER A 237 -10.98 -16.02 -19.68
CA SER A 237 -12.20 -16.08 -18.86
C SER A 237 -11.93 -15.64 -17.41
N ASP A 238 -10.87 -16.18 -16.79
CA ASP A 238 -10.47 -15.88 -15.41
C ASP A 238 -10.10 -14.42 -15.18
N HIS A 239 -9.70 -13.71 -16.24
CA HIS A 239 -9.37 -12.28 -16.22
C HIS A 239 -10.52 -11.40 -16.75
N ASP A 240 -11.75 -11.92 -16.77
CA ASP A 240 -12.97 -11.21 -17.19
C ASP A 240 -12.88 -10.58 -18.60
N VAL A 241 -12.06 -11.17 -19.48
CA VAL A 241 -11.91 -10.68 -20.84
C VAL A 241 -13.14 -11.05 -21.65
N SER A 242 -13.72 -10.07 -22.36
CA SER A 242 -14.82 -10.30 -23.30
C SER A 242 -14.41 -10.01 -24.75
N PRO A 243 -15.02 -10.65 -25.76
CA PRO A 243 -14.75 -10.32 -27.16
C PRO A 243 -15.13 -8.86 -27.49
N ALA A 244 -16.14 -8.32 -26.82
CA ALA A 244 -16.53 -6.92 -26.96
C ALA A 244 -15.44 -5.96 -26.45
N TYR A 245 -14.82 -6.29 -25.32
CA TYR A 245 -13.68 -5.56 -24.76
C TYR A 245 -12.50 -5.54 -25.73
N VAL A 246 -12.07 -6.71 -26.21
CA VAL A 246 -10.95 -6.85 -27.16
C VAL A 246 -11.22 -6.05 -28.44
N LYS A 247 -12.44 -6.17 -28.99
CA LYS A 247 -12.84 -5.39 -30.16
C LYS A 247 -12.76 -3.88 -29.90
N ALA A 248 -13.27 -3.41 -28.77
CA ALA A 248 -13.28 -1.99 -28.44
C ALA A 248 -11.87 -1.41 -28.30
N ILE A 249 -10.95 -2.11 -27.63
CA ILE A 249 -9.55 -1.66 -27.53
C ILE A 249 -8.89 -1.62 -28.92
N ARG A 250 -9.14 -2.60 -29.79
CA ARG A 250 -8.62 -2.59 -31.18
C ARG A 250 -9.14 -1.42 -31.99
N ASP A 251 -10.45 -1.14 -31.90
CA ASP A 251 -11.08 -0.01 -32.58
C ASP A 251 -10.53 1.35 -32.09
N LEU A 252 -9.93 1.40 -30.90
CA LEU A 252 -9.29 2.58 -30.32
C LEU A 252 -7.82 2.78 -30.75
N GLY A 253 -7.31 1.95 -31.66
CA GLY A 253 -6.00 2.12 -32.27
C GLY A 253 -4.93 1.12 -31.84
N TYR A 254 -5.32 0.03 -31.16
CA TYR A 254 -4.42 -1.06 -30.77
C TYR A 254 -4.77 -2.34 -31.55
N PRO A 255 -4.58 -2.40 -32.88
CA PRO A 255 -5.04 -3.53 -33.70
C PRO A 255 -4.27 -4.82 -33.42
N ASP A 256 -2.98 -4.70 -33.07
CA ASP A 256 -2.03 -5.80 -32.96
C ASP A 256 -1.83 -6.23 -31.50
N LEU A 257 -2.91 -6.61 -30.84
CA LEU A 257 -2.87 -7.15 -29.47
C LEU A 257 -2.66 -8.65 -29.48
N ASP A 258 -1.67 -9.12 -28.72
CA ASP A 258 -1.54 -10.53 -28.37
C ASP A 258 -2.40 -10.90 -27.13
N LEU A 259 -2.36 -12.17 -26.75
CA LEU A 259 -3.12 -12.71 -25.62
C LEU A 259 -2.69 -12.06 -24.29
N ASP A 260 -1.38 -11.92 -24.08
CA ASP A 260 -0.83 -11.42 -22.83
C ASP A 260 -1.08 -9.92 -22.69
N ASP A 261 -1.04 -9.15 -23.77
CA ASP A 261 -1.44 -7.75 -23.83
C ASP A 261 -2.88 -7.53 -23.36
N ILE A 262 -3.81 -8.34 -23.86
CA ILE A 262 -5.23 -8.27 -23.48
C ILE A 262 -5.41 -8.56 -22.00
N ILE A 263 -4.75 -9.61 -21.51
CA ILE A 263 -4.81 -10.00 -20.09
C ILE A 263 -4.18 -8.92 -19.21
N ARG A 264 -3.05 -8.32 -19.62
CA ARG A 264 -2.42 -7.21 -18.89
C ARG A 264 -3.34 -6.00 -18.80
N LEU A 265 -3.96 -5.59 -19.90
CA LEU A 265 -4.92 -4.48 -19.90
C LEU A 265 -6.10 -4.75 -18.96
N ALA A 266 -6.67 -5.96 -18.99
CA ALA A 266 -7.77 -6.35 -18.12
C ALA A 266 -7.37 -6.36 -16.63
N ASN A 267 -6.20 -6.93 -16.30
CA ASN A 267 -5.68 -6.97 -14.93
C ASN A 267 -5.40 -5.59 -14.34
N HIS A 268 -5.10 -4.60 -15.18
CA HIS A 268 -4.87 -3.22 -14.77
C HIS A 268 -6.12 -2.34 -14.91
N ASP A 269 -7.31 -2.95 -15.00
CA ASP A 269 -8.61 -2.26 -15.05
C ASP A 269 -8.73 -1.22 -16.18
N VAL A 270 -7.96 -1.39 -17.26
CA VAL A 270 -7.96 -0.45 -18.38
C VAL A 270 -9.24 -0.63 -19.19
N ARG A 271 -10.13 0.37 -19.10
CA ARG A 271 -11.43 0.37 -19.81
C ARG A 271 -11.34 1.05 -21.18
N PRO A 272 -12.05 0.57 -22.22
CA PRO A 272 -12.07 1.23 -23.52
C PRO A 272 -12.53 2.69 -23.44
N GLU A 273 -13.49 2.99 -22.56
CA GLU A 273 -13.99 4.36 -22.35
C GLU A 273 -12.89 5.28 -21.81
N TYR A 274 -12.03 4.77 -20.92
CA TYR A 274 -10.89 5.52 -20.39
C TYR A 274 -9.92 5.89 -21.51
N VAL A 275 -9.54 4.91 -22.32
CA VAL A 275 -8.65 5.10 -23.48
C VAL A 275 -9.25 6.10 -24.46
N GLN A 276 -10.55 5.99 -24.75
CA GLN A 276 -11.24 6.92 -25.64
C GLN A 276 -11.17 8.36 -25.13
N VAL A 277 -11.50 8.61 -23.86
CA VAL A 277 -11.49 9.97 -23.30
C VAL A 277 -10.07 10.53 -23.26
N MET A 278 -9.05 9.73 -22.93
CA MET A 278 -7.65 10.18 -22.98
C MET A 278 -7.23 10.61 -24.39
N ARG A 279 -7.66 9.88 -25.44
CA ARG A 279 -7.44 10.28 -26.83
C ARG A 279 -8.16 11.58 -27.21
N GLU A 280 -9.38 11.77 -26.73
CA GLU A 280 -10.15 13.02 -26.90
C GLU A 280 -9.49 14.21 -26.19
N LEU A 281 -8.84 13.95 -25.05
CA LEU A 281 -7.94 14.86 -24.36
C LEU A 281 -6.58 14.97 -25.06
N GLY A 282 -6.41 14.52 -26.30
CA GLY A 282 -5.20 14.78 -27.09
C GLY A 282 -4.06 13.77 -26.92
N TYR A 283 -4.17 12.80 -26.00
CA TYR A 283 -3.20 11.71 -25.86
C TYR A 283 -3.48 10.62 -26.89
N LYS A 284 -3.22 10.93 -28.17
CA LYS A 284 -3.59 10.09 -29.32
C LYS A 284 -2.60 8.97 -29.62
N ASP A 285 -1.37 9.11 -29.17
CA ASP A 285 -0.25 8.22 -29.48
C ASP A 285 0.28 7.50 -28.22
N LEU A 286 -0.63 7.15 -27.30
CA LEU A 286 -0.29 6.36 -26.12
C LEU A 286 0.11 4.93 -26.54
N THR A 287 1.17 4.42 -25.95
CA THR A 287 1.48 2.99 -26.03
C THR A 287 0.59 2.19 -25.07
N LEU A 288 0.56 0.86 -25.23
CA LEU A 288 -0.14 -0.02 -24.30
C LEU A 288 0.41 0.11 -22.87
N ASP A 289 1.74 0.20 -22.74
CA ASP A 289 2.40 0.41 -21.45
C ASP A 289 2.04 1.78 -20.85
N ASP A 290 1.90 2.84 -21.66
CA ASP A 290 1.49 4.16 -21.17
C ASP A 290 0.08 4.11 -20.58
N ILE A 291 -0.89 3.49 -21.26
CA ILE A 291 -2.25 3.39 -20.73
C ILE A 291 -2.27 2.60 -19.42
N ILE A 292 -1.53 1.48 -19.37
CA ILE A 292 -1.43 0.67 -18.15
C ILE A 292 -0.81 1.48 -17.02
N ARG A 293 0.28 2.23 -17.29
CA ARG A 293 0.90 3.12 -16.29
C ARG A 293 -0.08 4.16 -15.79
N LEU A 294 -0.77 4.86 -16.68
CA LEU A 294 -1.76 5.89 -16.31
C LEU A 294 -2.89 5.29 -15.45
N GLY A 295 -3.38 4.10 -15.79
CA GLY A 295 -4.38 3.37 -14.99
C GLY A 295 -3.86 2.97 -13.61
N ASN A 296 -2.65 2.42 -13.53
CA ASN A 296 -2.03 1.99 -12.27
C ASN A 296 -1.74 3.14 -11.30
N HIS A 297 -1.51 4.35 -11.83
CA HIS A 297 -1.26 5.56 -11.05
C HIS A 297 -2.53 6.41 -10.87
N ASP A 298 -3.73 5.82 -11.06
CA ASP A 298 -5.03 6.45 -10.86
C ASP A 298 -5.23 7.78 -11.61
N ILE A 299 -4.56 7.95 -12.75
CA ILE A 299 -4.64 9.18 -13.54
C ILE A 299 -5.99 9.26 -14.21
N SER A 300 -6.89 10.07 -13.65
CA SER A 300 -8.23 10.26 -14.19
C SER A 300 -8.27 11.27 -15.35
N PRO A 301 -9.15 11.11 -16.34
CA PRO A 301 -9.31 12.11 -17.40
C PRO A 301 -9.77 13.47 -16.86
N ARG A 302 -10.46 13.46 -15.71
CA ARG A 302 -10.86 14.68 -15.00
C ARG A 302 -9.65 15.46 -14.47
N LEU A 303 -8.66 14.78 -13.89
CA LEU A 303 -7.40 15.41 -13.44
C LEU A 303 -6.75 16.14 -14.62
N VAL A 304 -6.59 15.44 -15.75
CA VAL A 304 -6.00 15.99 -16.98
C VAL A 304 -6.77 17.22 -17.46
N GLN A 305 -8.10 17.15 -17.52
CA GLN A 305 -8.93 18.29 -17.94
C GLN A 305 -8.78 19.49 -17.00
N GLU A 306 -8.87 19.27 -15.68
CA GLU A 306 -8.79 20.35 -14.70
C GLU A 306 -7.38 20.99 -14.68
N MET A 307 -6.31 20.22 -14.90
CA MET A 307 -4.96 20.77 -15.04
C MET A 307 -4.80 21.64 -16.30
N ARG A 308 -5.42 21.26 -17.42
CA ARG A 308 -5.49 22.13 -18.61
C ARG A 308 -6.26 23.41 -18.38
N GLU A 309 -7.38 23.35 -17.67
CA GLU A 309 -8.13 24.55 -17.28
C GLU A 309 -7.30 25.48 -16.37
N LEU A 310 -6.29 24.94 -15.69
CA LEU A 310 -5.28 25.69 -14.93
C LEU A 310 -4.08 26.13 -15.79
N GLY A 311 -4.11 25.95 -17.10
CA GLY A 311 -3.06 26.40 -18.03
C GLY A 311 -1.90 25.43 -18.22
N PHE A 312 -2.00 24.19 -17.71
CA PHE A 312 -1.03 23.13 -17.99
C PHE A 312 -1.51 22.30 -19.19
N ASP A 313 -1.33 22.85 -20.40
CA ASP A 313 -1.89 22.29 -21.63
C ASP A 313 -1.14 21.06 -22.18
N ASP A 314 0.18 21.04 -21.98
CA ASP A 314 1.14 20.11 -22.61
C ASP A 314 1.82 19.19 -21.58
N ILE A 315 1.03 18.55 -20.71
CA ILE A 315 1.54 17.58 -19.73
C ILE A 315 1.82 16.25 -20.44
N ASP A 316 3.00 15.67 -20.28
CA ASP A 316 3.30 14.35 -20.83
C ASP A 316 2.86 13.20 -19.91
N VAL A 317 3.00 11.94 -20.38
CA VAL A 317 2.58 10.76 -19.60
C VAL A 317 3.38 10.60 -18.31
N ASP A 318 4.70 10.87 -18.35
CA ASP A 318 5.56 10.73 -17.18
C ASP A 318 5.23 11.81 -16.14
N GLU A 319 4.97 13.04 -16.58
CA GLU A 319 4.49 14.13 -15.73
C GLU A 319 3.12 13.83 -15.13
N LEU A 320 2.16 13.32 -15.91
CA LEU A 320 0.86 12.88 -15.36
C LEU A 320 1.04 11.86 -14.25
N VAL A 321 1.88 10.85 -14.48
CA VAL A 321 2.20 9.82 -13.48
C VAL A 321 2.86 10.44 -12.23
N LYS A 322 3.78 11.40 -12.39
CA LYS A 322 4.36 12.14 -11.25
C LYS A 322 3.28 12.88 -10.45
N LEU A 323 2.34 13.55 -11.11
CA LEU A 323 1.24 14.23 -10.40
C LEU A 323 0.43 13.27 -9.54
N GLY A 324 0.09 12.09 -10.07
CA GLY A 324 -0.62 11.04 -9.32
C GLY A 324 0.20 10.49 -8.15
N ASN A 325 1.49 10.24 -8.35
CA ASN A 325 2.38 9.72 -7.30
C ASN A 325 2.65 10.71 -6.16
N HIS A 326 2.59 12.00 -6.47
CA HIS A 326 2.91 13.07 -5.54
C HIS A 326 1.66 13.85 -5.12
N ASP A 327 0.46 13.28 -5.25
CA ASP A 327 -0.81 13.87 -4.79
C ASP A 327 -1.06 15.33 -5.24
N VAL A 328 -0.51 15.74 -6.39
CA VAL A 328 -0.66 17.10 -6.92
C VAL A 328 -2.05 17.23 -7.56
N SER A 329 -2.98 17.81 -6.80
CA SER A 329 -4.36 17.99 -7.22
C SER A 329 -4.64 19.38 -7.82
N PRO A 330 -5.66 19.54 -8.69
CA PRO A 330 -6.08 20.86 -9.18
C PRO A 330 -6.51 21.81 -8.06
N ALA A 331 -6.99 21.29 -6.93
CA ALA A 331 -7.29 22.10 -5.74
C ALA A 331 -6.02 22.64 -5.09
N PHE A 332 -5.01 21.80 -4.90
CA PHE A 332 -3.69 22.22 -4.41
C PHE A 332 -3.09 23.32 -5.28
N VAL A 333 -3.09 23.15 -6.61
CA VAL A 333 -2.59 24.19 -7.54
C VAL A 333 -3.34 25.52 -7.39
N LYS A 334 -4.67 25.49 -7.28
CA LYS A 334 -5.48 26.70 -7.07
C LYS A 334 -5.11 27.41 -5.77
N GLU A 335 -5.00 26.66 -4.68
CA GLU A 335 -4.62 27.23 -3.37
C GLU A 335 -3.21 27.82 -3.39
N ILE A 336 -2.24 27.16 -4.02
CA ILE A 336 -0.88 27.68 -4.17
C ILE A 336 -0.87 29.00 -4.97
N ARG A 337 -1.64 29.09 -6.06
CA ARG A 337 -1.77 30.34 -6.82
C ARG A 337 -2.50 31.44 -6.05
N GLU A 338 -3.54 31.11 -5.29
CA GLU A 338 -4.23 32.07 -4.40
C GLU A 338 -3.29 32.64 -3.32
N LEU A 339 -2.22 31.90 -2.99
CA LEU A 339 -1.14 32.36 -2.14
C LEU A 339 -0.09 33.19 -2.90
N GLY A 340 -0.31 33.55 -4.15
CA GLY A 340 0.57 34.45 -4.92
C GLY A 340 1.74 33.76 -5.62
N TYR A 341 1.74 32.43 -5.72
CA TYR A 341 2.67 31.67 -6.57
C TYR A 341 2.03 31.40 -7.93
N ASP A 342 1.66 32.47 -8.64
CA ASP A 342 0.91 32.39 -9.91
C ASP A 342 1.72 31.76 -11.06
N ASP A 343 3.02 32.06 -11.11
CA ASP A 343 3.96 31.64 -12.16
C ASP A 343 4.73 30.35 -11.79
N ILE A 344 4.16 29.50 -10.93
CA ILE A 344 4.77 28.22 -10.54
C ILE A 344 4.58 27.16 -11.64
N ASP A 345 5.66 26.47 -11.99
CA ASP A 345 5.61 25.39 -12.97
C ASP A 345 5.20 24.04 -12.34
N LEU A 346 5.02 23.03 -13.19
CA LEU A 346 4.53 21.73 -12.76
C LEU A 346 5.54 20.97 -11.88
N GLU A 347 6.83 21.11 -12.17
CA GLU A 347 7.88 20.42 -11.44
C GLU A 347 8.05 21.06 -10.05
N ASP A 348 7.92 22.38 -9.94
CA ASP A 348 7.89 23.10 -8.66
C ASP A 348 6.68 22.68 -7.81
N LEU A 349 5.50 22.51 -8.40
CA LEU A 349 4.33 22.00 -7.67
C LEU A 349 4.55 20.57 -7.14
N ILE A 350 5.22 19.72 -7.94
CA ILE A 350 5.62 18.38 -7.53
C ILE A 350 6.64 18.45 -6.38
N GLN A 351 7.59 19.38 -6.43
CA GLN A 351 8.56 19.59 -5.35
C GLN A 351 7.90 20.08 -4.05
N PHE A 352 6.95 21.02 -4.12
CA PHE A 352 6.19 21.42 -2.94
C PHE A 352 5.51 20.22 -2.29
N SER A 353 4.85 19.37 -3.08
CA SER A 353 4.21 18.17 -2.54
C SER A 353 5.23 17.16 -1.95
N ASN A 354 6.33 16.91 -2.66
CA ASN A 354 7.41 16.01 -2.22
C ASN A 354 8.06 16.42 -0.90
N HIS A 355 8.10 17.72 -0.64
CA HIS A 355 8.70 18.30 0.55
C HIS A 355 7.65 18.76 1.56
N ASP A 356 6.41 18.25 1.50
CA ASP A 356 5.33 18.55 2.46
C ASP A 356 5.02 20.07 2.62
N VAL A 357 5.26 20.86 1.58
CA VAL A 357 4.91 22.29 1.54
C VAL A 357 3.43 22.42 1.19
N SER A 358 2.60 22.57 2.23
CA SER A 358 1.14 22.73 2.07
C SER A 358 0.70 24.20 1.99
N PRO A 359 -0.48 24.50 1.42
CA PRO A 359 -1.06 25.83 1.49
C PRO A 359 -1.29 26.32 2.92
N ASP A 360 -1.62 25.41 3.84
CA ASP A 360 -1.74 25.71 5.28
C ASP A 360 -0.40 26.17 5.87
N PHE A 361 0.69 25.45 5.56
CA PHE A 361 2.04 25.82 6.01
C PHE A 361 2.41 27.23 5.57
N ILE A 362 2.20 27.56 4.29
CA ILE A 362 2.49 28.90 3.74
C ILE A 362 1.64 29.97 4.44
N ARG A 363 0.34 29.72 4.67
CA ARG A 363 -0.56 30.67 5.35
C ARG A 363 -0.12 30.93 6.79
N GLU A 364 0.15 29.88 7.55
CA GLU A 364 0.56 29.99 8.94
C GLU A 364 1.90 30.72 9.08
N MET A 365 2.88 30.45 8.21
CA MET A 365 4.16 31.16 8.22
C MET A 365 3.99 32.66 7.94
N ARG A 366 3.12 33.03 6.99
CA ARG A 366 2.79 34.43 6.70
C ARG A 366 2.04 35.11 7.84
N GLU A 367 1.09 34.42 8.48
CA GLU A 367 0.37 34.93 9.66
C GLU A 367 1.32 35.17 10.84
N LEU A 368 2.35 34.34 10.97
CA LEU A 368 3.42 34.54 11.93
C LEU A 368 4.36 35.67 11.53
N GLY A 369 4.19 36.31 10.38
CA GLY A 369 5.00 37.43 9.94
C GLY A 369 6.32 37.02 9.29
N VAL A 370 6.46 35.77 8.87
CA VAL A 370 7.52 35.32 7.95
C VAL A 370 6.96 35.50 6.53
N GLY A 371 7.03 36.74 6.04
CA GLY A 371 6.47 37.16 4.76
C GLY A 371 7.49 37.09 3.62
N ASP A 372 7.01 37.26 2.38
CA ASP A 372 7.83 37.28 1.15
C ASP A 372 8.69 36.01 0.94
N LEU A 373 8.10 34.86 1.21
CA LEU A 373 8.74 33.55 1.09
C LEU A 373 8.86 33.15 -0.39
N SER A 374 10.07 32.91 -0.86
CA SER A 374 10.32 32.30 -2.16
C SER A 374 9.97 30.80 -2.16
N PHE A 375 9.98 30.20 -3.35
CA PHE A 375 9.88 28.75 -3.52
C PHE A 375 10.98 28.02 -2.71
N ASP A 376 12.23 28.46 -2.88
CA ASP A 376 13.40 27.87 -2.22
C ASP A 376 13.30 27.97 -0.69
N ASP A 377 12.82 29.11 -0.16
CA ASP A 377 12.64 29.32 1.28
C ASP A 377 11.66 28.29 1.88
N LEU A 378 10.54 28.06 1.21
CA LEU A 378 9.52 27.12 1.66
C LEU A 378 10.04 25.68 1.67
N ILE A 379 10.74 25.30 0.60
CA ILE A 379 11.37 23.99 0.46
C ILE A 379 12.43 23.81 1.56
N GLN A 380 13.34 24.77 1.74
CA GLN A 380 14.42 24.72 2.72
C GLN A 380 13.87 24.59 4.14
N MET A 381 12.87 25.41 4.50
CA MET A 381 12.21 25.32 5.80
C MET A 381 11.56 23.96 6.03
N SER A 382 10.88 23.40 5.03
CA SER A 382 10.22 22.10 5.21
C SER A 382 11.20 20.93 5.30
N ILE A 383 12.24 20.92 4.46
CA ILE A 383 13.34 19.92 4.51
C ILE A 383 14.03 19.94 5.87
N HIS A 384 14.21 21.14 6.44
CA HIS A 384 14.85 21.31 7.74
C HIS A 384 13.86 21.40 8.90
N ASP A 385 12.64 20.88 8.76
CA ASP A 385 11.65 20.76 9.85
C ASP A 385 11.34 22.08 10.59
N VAL A 386 11.45 23.23 9.92
CA VAL A 386 11.00 24.51 10.46
C VAL A 386 9.48 24.55 10.35
N ARG A 387 8.79 24.35 11.49
CA ARG A 387 7.32 24.32 11.57
C ARG A 387 6.75 25.62 12.14
N PRO A 388 5.50 26.01 11.80
CA PRO A 388 4.88 27.24 12.31
C PRO A 388 4.86 27.32 13.86
N GLY A 389 4.65 26.20 14.54
CA GLY A 389 4.70 26.13 16.01
C GLY A 389 6.06 26.55 16.58
N PHE A 390 7.17 26.17 15.94
CA PHE A 390 8.51 26.57 16.35
C PHE A 390 8.70 28.08 16.22
N VAL A 391 8.34 28.65 15.06
CA VAL A 391 8.41 30.09 14.78
C VAL A 391 7.56 30.89 15.76
N LYS A 392 6.34 30.41 16.06
CA LYS A 392 5.46 31.01 17.04
C LYS A 392 6.09 31.05 18.44
N GLU A 393 6.68 29.96 18.90
CA GLU A 393 7.34 29.92 20.21
C GLU A 393 8.52 30.88 20.29
N LEU A 394 9.34 31.00 19.23
CA LEU A 394 10.42 32.00 19.18
C LEU A 394 9.88 33.42 19.35
N ARG A 395 8.78 33.75 18.65
CA ARG A 395 8.13 35.07 18.73
C ARG A 395 7.46 35.33 20.07
N ASP A 396 6.83 34.33 20.68
CA ASP A 396 6.28 34.43 22.04
C ASP A 396 7.39 34.63 23.07
N LEU A 397 8.57 34.09 22.79
CA LEU A 397 9.81 34.39 23.47
C LEU A 397 10.47 35.66 22.93
N GLY A 398 9.79 36.57 22.26
CA GLY A 398 10.35 37.88 21.86
C GLY A 398 11.58 37.83 20.94
N LEU A 399 11.93 36.67 20.37
CA LEU A 399 12.84 36.59 19.24
C LEU A 399 12.01 36.87 18.00
N THR A 400 12.15 38.06 17.45
CA THR A 400 11.35 38.52 16.29
C THR A 400 12.19 38.97 15.11
N ASP A 401 13.50 39.12 15.32
CA ASP A 401 14.47 39.53 14.31
C ASP A 401 15.22 38.28 13.84
N PHE A 402 14.69 37.64 12.80
CA PHE A 402 15.29 36.49 12.12
C PHE A 402 14.84 36.48 10.66
N ASP A 403 15.70 35.97 9.79
CA ASP A 403 15.33 35.58 8.43
C ASP A 403 15.04 34.07 8.31
N VAL A 404 14.88 33.58 7.08
CA VAL A 404 14.61 32.16 6.82
C VAL A 404 15.83 31.30 7.15
N ASP A 405 17.04 31.78 6.82
CA ASP A 405 18.27 31.06 7.08
C ASP A 405 18.48 30.89 8.58
N ASP A 406 18.21 31.93 9.37
CA ASP A 406 18.24 31.88 10.84
C ASP A 406 17.33 30.78 11.40
N LEU A 407 16.07 30.71 10.95
CA LEU A 407 15.12 29.69 11.38
C LEU A 407 15.61 28.28 11.07
N VAL A 408 16.17 28.12 9.87
CA VAL A 408 16.74 26.86 9.40
C VAL A 408 17.97 26.49 10.24
N GLN A 409 18.90 27.42 10.48
CA GLN A 409 20.10 27.19 11.29
C GLN A 409 19.74 26.82 12.74
N LEU A 410 18.80 27.53 13.35
CA LEU A 410 18.33 27.21 14.70
C LEU A 410 17.80 25.77 14.77
N ASN A 411 17.02 25.32 13.78
CA ASN A 411 16.47 23.97 13.79
C ASN A 411 17.53 22.89 13.48
N ILE A 412 18.41 23.12 12.49
CA ILE A 412 19.56 22.23 12.16
C ILE A 412 20.44 22.02 13.39
N HIS A 413 20.73 23.10 14.13
CA HIS A 413 21.58 23.05 15.32
C HIS A 413 20.82 22.76 16.62
N ASN A 414 19.58 22.27 16.50
CA ASN A 414 18.76 21.79 17.62
C ASN A 414 18.58 22.84 18.74
N VAL A 415 18.54 24.12 18.37
CA VAL A 415 18.26 25.22 19.29
C VAL A 415 16.75 25.25 19.57
N ARG A 416 16.36 24.70 20.71
CA ARG A 416 14.94 24.60 21.11
C ARG A 416 14.48 25.85 21.86
N PRO A 417 13.19 26.25 21.75
CA PRO A 417 12.63 27.35 22.54
C PRO A 417 12.82 27.20 24.06
N SER A 418 12.95 25.97 24.58
CA SER A 418 13.28 25.72 25.98
C SER A 418 14.64 26.27 26.38
N VAL A 419 15.66 26.19 25.51
CA VAL A 419 16.99 26.74 25.80
C VAL A 419 16.89 28.26 26.01
N ILE A 420 16.14 28.93 25.15
CA ILE A 420 15.91 30.38 25.24
C ILE A 420 15.19 30.76 26.54
N ARG A 421 14.19 29.96 26.96
CA ARG A 421 13.52 30.11 28.26
C ARG A 421 14.51 29.99 29.42
N ASP A 422 15.30 28.93 29.43
CA ASP A 422 16.26 28.65 30.50
C ASP A 422 17.33 29.76 30.60
N LEU A 423 17.87 30.24 29.47
CA LEU A 423 18.83 31.35 29.46
C LEU A 423 18.24 32.62 30.09
N ARG A 424 16.98 32.93 29.78
CA ARG A 424 16.30 34.10 30.35
C ARG A 424 15.99 33.95 31.83
N GLU A 425 15.62 32.75 32.29
CA GLU A 425 15.45 32.47 33.72
C GLU A 425 16.76 32.64 34.50
N LEU A 426 17.90 32.40 33.85
CA LEU A 426 19.24 32.67 34.40
C LEU A 426 19.63 34.15 34.38
N GLY A 427 18.78 35.03 33.82
CA GLY A 427 19.10 36.45 33.62
C GLY A 427 20.05 36.70 32.46
N PHE A 428 20.37 35.67 31.66
CA PHE A 428 21.17 35.79 30.45
C PHE A 428 20.26 36.17 29.29
N THR A 429 20.02 37.46 29.10
CA THR A 429 19.00 37.97 28.15
C THR A 429 19.57 38.70 26.94
N ASP A 430 20.88 38.98 26.94
CA ASP A 430 21.57 39.76 25.92
C ASP A 430 22.23 38.79 24.92
N PHE A 431 21.45 38.33 23.93
CA PHE A 431 21.90 37.45 22.86
C PHE A 431 21.13 37.74 21.58
N GLU A 432 21.79 37.54 20.44
CA GLU A 432 21.21 37.57 19.10
C GLU A 432 20.90 36.13 18.62
N VAL A 433 20.23 35.98 17.48
CA VAL A 433 19.93 34.65 16.92
C VAL A 433 21.20 33.89 16.55
N ASP A 434 22.18 34.59 15.98
CA ASP A 434 23.51 34.04 15.68
C ASP A 434 24.18 33.43 16.91
N ASP A 435 24.08 34.08 18.08
CA ASP A 435 24.63 33.56 19.33
C ASP A 435 23.99 32.23 19.74
N LEU A 436 22.67 32.13 19.58
CA LEU A 436 21.93 30.92 19.88
C LEU A 436 22.31 29.79 18.92
N VAL A 437 22.50 30.11 17.64
CA VAL A 437 23.03 29.17 16.66
C VAL A 437 24.42 28.68 17.08
N GLN A 438 25.32 29.58 17.48
CA GLN A 438 26.65 29.19 18.01
C GLN A 438 26.54 28.31 19.26
N PHE A 439 25.59 28.58 20.15
CA PHE A 439 25.34 27.74 21.32
C PHE A 439 24.93 26.33 20.90
N GLY A 440 24.06 26.19 19.89
CA GLY A 440 23.69 24.91 19.30
C GLY A 440 24.88 24.17 18.70
N ILE A 441 25.65 24.84 17.82
CA ILE A 441 26.85 24.29 17.16
C ILE A 441 27.86 23.75 18.19
N HIS A 442 28.11 24.50 19.25
CA HIS A 442 29.10 24.17 20.27
C HIS A 442 28.54 23.41 21.47
N ASN A 443 27.28 23.00 21.41
CA ASN A 443 26.59 22.25 22.45
C ASN A 443 26.73 22.92 23.84
N VAL A 444 26.48 24.22 23.86
CA VAL A 444 26.36 25.06 25.06
C VAL A 444 24.98 24.79 25.67
N SER A 445 24.95 24.22 26.89
CA SER A 445 23.69 23.95 27.58
C SER A 445 23.34 25.06 28.58
N ALA A 446 22.06 25.23 28.90
CA ALA A 446 21.63 26.17 29.94
C ALA A 446 22.31 25.89 31.29
N ARG A 447 22.55 24.62 31.63
CA ARG A 447 23.34 24.24 32.82
C ARG A 447 24.77 24.77 32.74
N PHE A 448 25.41 24.68 31.59
CA PHE A 448 26.75 25.21 31.40
C PHE A 448 26.77 26.74 31.56
N VAL A 449 25.79 27.43 30.97
CA VAL A 449 25.64 28.89 31.14
C VAL A 449 25.44 29.24 32.60
N HIS A 450 24.51 28.57 33.31
CA HIS A 450 24.32 28.74 34.75
C HIS A 450 25.62 28.55 35.54
N ASP A 451 26.37 27.50 35.22
CA ASP A 451 27.63 27.24 35.90
C ASP A 451 28.62 28.40 35.71
N MET A 452 28.77 28.90 34.49
CA MET A 452 29.72 29.98 34.20
C MET A 452 29.25 31.33 34.77
N THR A 453 27.95 31.65 34.69
CA THR A 453 27.41 32.92 35.23
C THR A 453 27.40 32.97 36.76
N THR A 454 27.50 31.83 37.46
CA THR A 454 27.75 31.83 38.92
C THR A 454 29.22 32.05 39.28
N LEU A 455 30.13 31.89 38.32
CA LEU A 455 31.58 31.98 38.56
C LEU A 455 32.15 33.30 38.05
N PHE A 456 31.58 33.87 37.00
CA PHE A 456 32.02 35.11 36.36
C PHE A 456 30.84 36.06 36.22
N ASP A 457 31.09 37.34 36.45
CA ASP A 457 30.12 38.40 36.19
C ASP A 457 30.24 38.89 34.74
N HIS A 458 29.15 39.40 34.17
CA HIS A 458 29.13 40.08 32.85
C HIS A 458 29.65 39.26 31.65
N LEU A 459 29.43 37.95 31.64
CA LEU A 459 29.76 37.12 30.47
C LEU A 459 28.92 37.51 29.25
N THR A 460 29.57 37.61 28.10
CA THR A 460 28.93 37.72 26.79
C THR A 460 28.64 36.33 26.20
N PRO A 461 27.79 36.22 25.16
CA PRO A 461 27.60 34.96 24.45
C PRO A 461 28.90 34.39 23.85
N ASP A 462 29.78 35.22 23.30
CA ASP A 462 31.08 34.79 22.80
C ASP A 462 31.94 34.21 23.93
N ASP A 463 32.00 34.86 25.10
CA ASP A 463 32.75 34.31 26.25
C ASP A 463 32.29 32.89 26.61
N ILE A 464 30.97 32.67 26.63
CA ILE A 464 30.38 31.36 26.92
C ILE A 464 30.80 30.33 25.85
N VAL A 465 30.74 30.70 24.57
CA VAL A 465 31.16 29.84 23.46
C VAL A 465 32.65 29.53 23.55
N GLN A 466 33.51 30.53 23.75
CA GLN A 466 34.96 30.34 23.89
C GLN A 466 35.30 29.45 25.09
N MET A 467 34.65 29.66 26.23
CA MET A 467 34.80 28.80 27.40
C MET A 467 34.42 27.36 27.08
N ARG A 468 33.31 27.15 26.36
CA ARG A 468 32.85 25.81 25.97
C ARG A 468 33.85 25.14 25.03
N LEU A 469 34.30 25.86 24.00
CA LEU A 469 35.28 25.42 23.02
C LEU A 469 36.61 24.98 23.66
N HIS A 470 37.09 25.74 24.64
CA HIS A 470 38.34 25.43 25.34
C HIS A 470 38.16 24.45 26.51
N GLY A 471 36.95 23.92 26.72
CA GLY A 471 36.67 22.93 27.76
C GLY A 471 36.83 23.50 29.18
N ILE A 472 36.54 24.79 29.36
CA ILE A 472 36.39 25.40 30.68
C ILE A 472 35.16 24.76 31.33
N SER A 473 35.25 24.47 32.62
CA SER A 473 34.17 23.85 33.40
C SER A 473 34.19 24.40 34.82
N ARG A 474 33.07 24.32 35.54
CA ARG A 474 33.01 24.74 36.94
C ARG A 474 34.15 24.14 37.77
N ARG A 475 34.34 22.82 37.63
CA ARG A 475 35.42 22.07 38.31
C ARG A 475 36.81 22.59 37.97
N PHE A 476 37.04 23.01 36.72
CA PHE A 476 38.33 23.56 36.31
C PHE A 476 38.59 24.90 37.01
N VAL A 477 37.62 25.80 37.00
CA VAL A 477 37.71 27.13 37.63
C VAL A 477 37.87 27.01 39.14
N GLU A 478 37.10 26.15 39.80
CA GLU A 478 37.21 25.91 41.25
C GLU A 478 38.62 25.42 41.66
N LYS A 479 39.22 24.51 40.87
CA LYS A 479 40.60 24.05 41.10
C LYS A 479 41.65 25.15 40.91
N LEU A 480 41.44 26.10 40.01
CA LEU A 480 42.34 27.25 39.85
C LEU A 480 42.28 28.14 41.10
N ARG A 481 41.06 28.42 41.60
CA ARG A 481 40.83 29.22 42.81
C ARG A 481 41.43 28.57 44.06
N GLU A 482 41.29 27.26 44.23
CA GLU A 482 41.96 26.52 45.31
C GLU A 482 43.48 26.68 45.32
N LYS A 483 44.08 26.96 44.16
CA LYS A 483 45.52 27.20 43.98
C LYS A 483 45.91 28.67 44.06
N GLY A 484 44.98 29.55 44.42
CA GLY A 484 45.19 30.99 44.54
C GLY A 484 45.14 31.75 43.21
N PHE A 485 44.65 31.11 42.13
CA PHE A 485 44.38 31.79 40.86
C PHE A 485 42.89 32.20 40.82
N ASP A 486 42.60 33.38 41.35
CA ASP A 486 41.24 33.90 41.52
C ASP A 486 40.81 34.89 40.41
N SER A 487 41.28 34.68 39.17
CA SER A 487 40.88 35.56 38.07
C SER A 487 39.37 35.50 37.82
N THR A 488 38.79 36.68 37.64
CA THR A 488 37.39 36.90 37.23
C THR A 488 37.30 37.24 35.75
N ASP A 489 38.42 37.26 35.03
CA ASP A 489 38.48 37.54 33.60
C ASP A 489 38.36 36.22 32.81
N PRO A 490 37.29 36.05 31.99
CA PRO A 490 37.09 34.85 31.21
C PRO A 490 38.26 34.54 30.26
N ASP A 491 38.85 35.55 29.64
CA ASP A 491 39.96 35.40 28.70
C ASP A 491 41.22 34.88 29.39
N GLU A 492 41.49 35.35 30.60
CA GLU A 492 42.65 34.90 31.36
C GLU A 492 42.52 33.41 31.72
N VAL A 493 41.34 32.97 32.15
CA VAL A 493 41.08 31.57 32.49
C VAL A 493 41.17 30.66 31.25
N ILE A 494 40.67 31.13 30.11
CA ILE A 494 40.81 30.43 28.81
C ILE A 494 42.29 30.33 28.43
N GLN A 495 43.05 31.41 28.53
CA GLN A 495 44.50 31.42 28.24
C GLN A 495 45.28 30.47 29.16
N MET A 496 44.92 30.41 30.44
CA MET A 496 45.52 29.43 31.37
C MET A 496 45.25 27.99 30.91
N ARG A 497 44.01 27.68 30.50
CA ARG A 497 43.64 26.36 29.98
C ARG A 497 44.42 26.00 28.72
N ILE A 498 44.50 26.91 27.75
CA ILE A 498 45.24 26.72 26.48
C ILE A 498 46.73 26.47 26.73
N ARG A 499 47.33 27.15 27.71
CA ARG A 499 48.74 26.99 28.08
C ARG A 499 49.04 25.71 28.87
N GLY A 500 48.07 24.80 29.00
CA GLY A 500 48.23 23.53 29.69
C GLY A 500 48.24 23.66 31.22
N PHE A 501 47.67 24.74 31.76
CA PHE A 501 47.53 24.88 33.20
C PHE A 501 46.42 23.94 33.67
N GLU A 502 46.78 22.71 34.05
CA GLU A 502 45.80 21.68 34.46
C GLU A 502 45.33 21.82 35.92
N GLY A 503 45.81 22.85 36.63
CA GLY A 503 45.65 22.91 38.08
C GLY A 503 46.41 21.77 38.78
N ASN A 504 47.47 21.22 38.19
CA ASN A 504 48.27 20.10 38.75
C ASN A 504 49.71 20.46 39.13
N TRP A 505 50.21 21.66 38.80
CA TRP A 505 51.53 22.11 39.23
C TRP A 505 51.47 22.58 40.68
N ALA A 506 52.32 22.01 41.53
CA ALA A 506 52.47 22.26 42.97
C ALA A 506 53.77 22.98 43.26
#